data_AF-A0A4Q3VGB8-F1
#
_entry.id   AF-A0A4Q3VGB8-F1
#
_cell.length_a   1.000
_cell.length_b   1.000
_cell.length_c   1.000
_cell.angle_alpha   90.00
_cell.angle_beta   90.00
_cell.angle_gamma   90.00
#
_symmetry.space_group_name_H-M   'P 1'
#
loop_
_entity.id
_entity.type
_entity.pdbx_description
1 polymer ?
#
loop_
_entity_poly.entity_id
_entity_poly.type
_entity_poly.pdbx_seq_one_letter_code
_entity_poly.pdbx_strand_id
1 'polypeptide(L)'
;MRKIERASDVIEILGERSIVTGIGGIGALAIAAFAAKYQGVGGNYAPMQGILVLAGIGGLGYAAFTASKIRKVAAVTVVCPYCEGRNVLTEQPDEDVRCTTCQRMVPILRGKILAVEQVRCGYCNALNYYSEKTEVLLCEECNREVPISRDDDPSKPQKRLMPGFAVSSEEDSLYDLVLLNGGPKQEEMIDCLQHMLALNRNQVKNILSETPALLLTGISHRKAEMLKAQISMHDGEARTDRSAEVAAV
;
A
#
# COMPACT_ATOMS: atom_id res chain seq x y z
N MET A 1 -17.10 -13.25 -16.45
CA MET A 1 -15.79 -13.75 -15.98
C MET A 1 -15.99 -14.33 -14.59
N ARG A 2 -15.54 -15.55 -14.31
CA ARG A 2 -15.67 -16.14 -12.97
C ARG A 2 -14.71 -15.40 -12.05
N LYS A 3 -15.24 -14.86 -10.95
CA LYS A 3 -14.42 -14.24 -9.91
C LYS A 3 -13.73 -15.38 -9.19
N ILE A 4 -12.39 -15.39 -9.18
CA ILE A 4 -11.65 -16.42 -8.45
C ILE A 4 -11.93 -16.21 -6.96
N GLU A 5 -12.55 -17.22 -6.35
CA GLU A 5 -12.95 -17.19 -4.95
C GLU A 5 -11.87 -17.85 -4.09
N ARG A 6 -11.77 -17.40 -2.84
CA ARG A 6 -10.87 -18.02 -1.87
C ARG A 6 -11.42 -19.39 -1.50
N ALA A 7 -10.54 -20.37 -1.37
CA ALA A 7 -10.96 -21.71 -0.96
C ALA A 7 -11.58 -21.67 0.44
N SER A 8 -11.05 -20.84 1.35
CA SER A 8 -11.60 -20.63 2.69
C SER A 8 -13.06 -20.18 2.65
N ASP A 9 -13.37 -19.16 1.85
CA ASP A 9 -14.69 -18.53 1.83
C ASP A 9 -15.72 -19.50 1.24
N VAL A 10 -15.33 -20.26 0.21
CA VAL A 10 -16.17 -21.30 -0.39
C VAL A 10 -16.41 -22.45 0.60
N ILE A 11 -15.38 -22.87 1.34
CA ILE A 11 -15.50 -23.90 2.38
C ILE A 11 -16.41 -23.41 3.51
N GLU A 12 -16.29 -22.16 3.94
CA GLU A 12 -17.10 -21.56 4.99
C GLU A 12 -18.58 -21.48 4.58
N ILE A 13 -18.89 -20.97 3.38
CA ILE A 13 -20.27 -20.89 2.87
C ILE A 13 -20.89 -22.29 2.71
N LEU A 14 -20.13 -23.25 2.17
CA LEU A 14 -20.61 -24.64 2.04
C LEU A 14 -20.76 -25.31 3.40
N GLY A 15 -19.86 -25.02 4.34
CA GLY A 15 -19.89 -25.50 5.71
C GLY A 15 -21.10 -24.98 6.48
N GLU A 16 -21.34 -23.67 6.46
CA GLU A 16 -22.49 -23.03 7.09
C GLU A 16 -23.80 -23.63 6.56
N ARG A 17 -23.94 -23.74 5.23
CA ARG A 17 -25.13 -24.36 4.62
C ARG A 17 -25.30 -25.81 5.05
N SER A 18 -24.22 -26.58 5.13
CA SER A 18 -24.26 -27.99 5.56
C SER A 18 -24.69 -28.11 7.03
N ILE A 19 -24.15 -27.26 7.90
CA ILE A 19 -24.46 -27.27 9.34
C ILE A 19 -25.91 -26.84 9.59
N VAL A 20 -26.36 -25.73 9.00
CA VAL A 20 -27.73 -25.21 9.20
C VAL A 20 -28.77 -26.22 8.71
N THR A 21 -28.57 -26.79 7.52
CA THR A 21 -29.50 -27.78 6.96
C THR A 21 -29.44 -29.11 7.71
N GLY A 22 -28.26 -29.51 8.20
CA GLY A 22 -28.09 -30.70 9.03
C GLY A 22 -28.81 -30.58 10.38
N ILE A 23 -28.62 -29.47 11.11
CA ILE A 23 -29.30 -29.22 12.38
C ILE A 23 -30.82 -29.14 12.18
N GLY A 24 -31.27 -28.45 11.14
CA GLY A 24 -32.70 -28.39 10.79
C GLY A 24 -33.28 -29.77 10.50
N GLY A 25 -32.55 -30.62 9.78
CA GLY A 25 -32.94 -32.00 9.50
C GLY A 25 -33.04 -32.86 10.77
N ILE A 26 -32.05 -32.78 11.67
CA ILE A 26 -32.07 -33.47 12.97
C ILE A 26 -33.25 -33.00 13.82
N GLY A 27 -33.48 -31.68 13.88
CA GLY A 27 -34.61 -31.09 14.61
C GLY A 27 -35.96 -31.58 14.11
N ALA A 28 -36.15 -31.64 12.79
CA ALA A 28 -37.38 -32.16 12.18
C ALA A 28 -37.63 -33.64 12.55
N LEU A 29 -36.58 -34.48 12.52
CA LEU A 29 -36.69 -35.89 12.94
C LEU A 29 -36.97 -36.03 14.43
N ALA A 30 -36.36 -35.20 15.28
CA ALA A 30 -36.62 -35.21 16.71
C ALA A 30 -38.07 -34.83 17.04
N ILE A 31 -38.61 -33.81 16.38
CA ILE A 31 -40.02 -33.40 16.52
C ILE A 31 -40.95 -34.51 16.00
N ALA A 32 -40.63 -35.15 14.87
CA ALA A 32 -41.40 -36.26 14.34
C ALA A 32 -41.43 -37.46 15.32
N ALA A 33 -40.27 -37.81 15.90
CA ALA A 33 -40.15 -38.88 16.89
C ALA A 33 -40.91 -38.56 18.19
N PHE A 34 -40.86 -37.30 18.63
CA PHE A 34 -41.63 -36.84 19.77
C PHE A 34 -43.14 -36.93 19.47
N ALA A 35 -43.59 -36.42 18.33
CA ALA A 35 -45.00 -36.51 17.93
C ALA A 35 -45.48 -37.96 17.80
N ALA A 36 -44.62 -38.89 17.35
CA ALA A 36 -44.94 -40.32 17.27
C ALA A 36 -45.23 -40.91 18.66
N LYS A 37 -44.49 -40.50 19.69
CA LYS A 37 -44.69 -40.95 21.07
C LYS A 37 -46.03 -40.51 21.68
N TYR A 38 -46.60 -39.39 21.23
CA TYR A 38 -47.85 -38.82 21.76
C TYR A 38 -49.08 -39.05 20.86
N GLN A 39 -49.00 -39.97 19.89
CA GLN A 39 -50.09 -40.28 18.95
C GLN A 39 -51.44 -40.70 19.59
N GLY A 40 -51.49 -40.98 20.89
CA GLY A 40 -52.71 -41.42 21.60
C GLY A 40 -53.44 -40.36 22.43
N VAL A 41 -52.91 -39.15 22.61
CA VAL A 41 -53.40 -38.22 23.66
C VAL A 41 -54.30 -37.09 23.14
N GLY A 42 -54.45 -36.88 21.82
CA GLY A 42 -55.30 -35.76 21.35
C GLY A 42 -55.50 -35.52 19.85
N GLY A 43 -55.13 -36.43 18.94
CA GLY A 43 -55.42 -36.26 17.51
C GLY A 43 -54.55 -37.09 16.56
N ASN A 44 -54.99 -37.22 15.31
CA ASN A 44 -54.28 -37.96 14.27
C ASN A 44 -53.19 -37.07 13.60
N TYR A 45 -51.98 -37.08 14.17
CA TYR A 45 -50.82 -36.34 13.64
C TYR A 45 -50.03 -37.09 12.56
N ALA A 46 -50.54 -38.24 12.06
CA ALA A 46 -49.85 -39.07 11.07
C ALA A 46 -49.40 -38.33 9.80
N PRO A 47 -50.20 -37.46 9.14
CA PRO A 47 -49.75 -36.78 7.92
C PRO A 47 -48.63 -35.77 8.20
N MET A 48 -48.68 -35.07 9.33
CA MET A 48 -47.66 -34.09 9.74
C MET A 48 -46.33 -34.77 10.07
N GLN A 49 -46.36 -35.94 10.70
CA GLN A 49 -45.17 -36.75 10.94
C GLN A 49 -44.52 -37.21 9.65
N GLY A 50 -45.30 -37.66 8.67
CA GLY A 50 -44.78 -38.04 7.35
C GLY A 50 -44.00 -36.90 6.68
N ILE A 51 -44.54 -35.67 6.72
CA ILE A 51 -43.88 -34.48 6.19
C ILE A 51 -42.58 -34.17 6.95
N LEU A 52 -42.60 -34.22 8.28
CA LEU A 52 -41.42 -33.95 9.11
C LEU A 52 -40.30 -34.98 8.89
N VAL A 53 -40.65 -36.26 8.71
CA VAL A 53 -39.69 -37.31 8.40
C VAL A 53 -39.07 -37.10 7.02
N LEU A 54 -39.89 -36.80 6.01
CA LEU A 54 -39.40 -36.49 4.65
C LEU A 54 -38.51 -35.25 4.64
N ALA A 55 -38.90 -34.19 5.35
CA ALA A 55 -38.10 -32.98 5.49
C ALA A 55 -36.78 -33.25 6.22
N GLY A 56 -36.81 -34.07 7.27
CA GLY A 56 -35.63 -34.48 8.03
C GLY A 56 -34.62 -35.27 7.20
N ILE A 57 -35.09 -36.30 6.49
CA ILE A 57 -34.27 -37.11 5.59
C ILE A 57 -33.72 -36.24 4.44
N GLY A 58 -34.56 -35.38 3.84
CA GLY A 58 -34.14 -34.46 2.78
C GLY A 58 -33.06 -33.48 3.24
N GLY A 59 -33.23 -32.89 4.43
CA GLY A 59 -32.26 -31.99 5.04
C GLY A 59 -30.92 -32.67 5.33
N LEU A 60 -30.94 -33.87 5.91
CA LEU A 60 -29.74 -34.66 6.17
C LEU A 60 -29.03 -35.10 4.88
N GLY A 61 -29.79 -35.53 3.87
CA GLY A 61 -29.25 -35.89 2.56
C GLY A 61 -28.56 -34.71 1.87
N TYR A 62 -29.17 -33.53 1.93
CA TYR A 62 -28.58 -32.30 1.39
C TYR A 62 -27.34 -31.84 2.18
N ALA A 63 -27.37 -31.95 3.51
CA ALA A 63 -26.22 -31.67 4.37
C ALA A 63 -25.03 -32.61 4.04
N ALA A 64 -25.29 -33.90 3.84
CA ALA A 64 -24.26 -34.86 3.45
C ALA A 64 -23.70 -34.58 2.05
N PHE A 65 -24.57 -34.21 1.10
CA PHE A 65 -24.15 -33.83 -0.26
C PHE A 65 -23.26 -32.58 -0.27
N THR A 66 -23.63 -31.54 0.47
CA THR A 66 -22.83 -30.31 0.59
C THR A 66 -21.52 -30.56 1.32
N ALA A 67 -21.52 -31.36 2.39
CA ALA A 67 -20.30 -31.79 3.08
C ALA A 67 -19.33 -32.55 2.14
N SER A 68 -19.87 -33.39 1.25
CA SER A 68 -19.07 -34.09 0.24
C SER A 68 -18.43 -33.13 -0.76
N LYS A 69 -19.09 -32.00 -1.10
CA LYS A 69 -18.51 -30.97 -1.97
C LYS A 69 -17.35 -30.22 -1.32
N ILE A 70 -17.35 -30.00 0.00
CA ILE A 70 -16.24 -29.35 0.72
C ILE A 70 -14.93 -30.09 0.48
N ARG A 71 -14.96 -31.44 0.49
CA ARG A 71 -13.77 -32.28 0.24
C ARG A 71 -13.24 -32.21 -1.20
N LYS A 72 -14.05 -31.73 -2.14
CA LYS A 72 -13.72 -31.64 -3.57
C LYS A 72 -13.25 -30.25 -3.99
N VAL A 73 -13.20 -29.28 -3.07
CA VAL A 73 -12.69 -27.93 -3.36
C VAL A 73 -11.18 -28.04 -3.59
N ALA A 74 -10.73 -27.77 -4.82
CA ALA A 74 -9.32 -27.69 -5.14
C ALA A 74 -8.67 -26.54 -4.36
N ALA A 75 -7.45 -26.75 -3.89
CA ALA A 75 -6.71 -25.77 -3.09
C ALA A 75 -5.36 -25.51 -3.75
N VAL A 76 -5.27 -24.41 -4.49
CA VAL A 76 -4.02 -23.92 -5.09
C VAL A 76 -3.43 -22.86 -4.16
N THR A 77 -2.16 -23.03 -3.78
CA THR A 77 -1.49 -22.08 -2.89
C THR A 77 -0.67 -21.08 -3.71
N VAL A 78 -0.94 -19.79 -3.50
CA VAL A 78 -0.25 -18.65 -4.10
C VAL A 78 0.49 -17.89 -3.00
N VAL A 79 1.82 -17.77 -3.12
CA VAL A 79 2.64 -17.03 -2.16
C VAL A 79 2.69 -15.55 -2.56
N CYS A 80 2.41 -14.67 -1.62
CA CYS A 80 2.44 -13.23 -1.85
C CYS A 80 3.89 -12.72 -1.92
N PRO A 81 4.32 -12.05 -3.00
CA PRO A 81 5.69 -11.55 -3.12
C PRO A 81 5.99 -10.35 -2.19
N TYR A 82 4.97 -9.72 -1.60
CA TYR A 82 5.15 -8.56 -0.71
C TYR A 82 5.39 -8.95 0.76
N CYS A 83 4.71 -9.98 1.24
CA CYS A 83 4.68 -10.35 2.66
C CYS A 83 4.90 -11.85 2.90
N GLU A 84 5.15 -12.62 1.84
CA GLU A 84 5.32 -14.09 1.87
C GLU A 84 4.11 -14.87 2.42
N GLY A 85 3.00 -14.18 2.66
CA GLY A 85 1.73 -14.79 3.08
C GLY A 85 1.18 -15.77 2.05
N ARG A 86 0.68 -16.91 2.53
CA ARG A 86 0.09 -17.97 1.68
C ARG A 86 -1.39 -17.70 1.46
N ASN A 87 -1.81 -17.57 0.21
CA ASN A 87 -3.21 -17.44 -0.17
C ASN A 87 -3.68 -18.75 -0.81
N VAL A 88 -4.77 -19.33 -0.30
CA VAL A 88 -5.33 -20.59 -0.81
C VAL A 88 -6.56 -20.28 -1.65
N LEU A 89 -6.48 -20.59 -2.94
CA LEU A 89 -7.49 -20.28 -3.96
C LEU A 89 -8.12 -21.57 -4.49
N THR A 90 -9.33 -21.46 -5.03
CA THR A 90 -10.06 -22.60 -5.60
C THR A 90 -9.51 -23.06 -6.96
N GLU A 91 -8.84 -22.17 -7.67
CA GLU A 91 -8.23 -22.42 -8.97
C GLU A 91 -6.96 -21.57 -9.14
N GLN A 92 -6.14 -21.91 -10.15
CA GLN A 92 -4.95 -21.11 -10.46
C GLN A 92 -5.40 -19.78 -11.08
N PRO A 93 -5.02 -18.63 -10.48
CA PRO A 93 -5.47 -17.34 -10.97
C PRO A 93 -4.70 -16.91 -12.22
N ASP A 94 -5.41 -16.41 -13.23
CA ASP A 94 -4.81 -15.78 -14.42
C ASP A 94 -4.68 -14.26 -14.28
N GLU A 95 -5.36 -13.66 -13.30
CA GLU A 95 -5.44 -12.23 -13.03
C GLU A 95 -4.93 -11.90 -11.61
N ASP A 96 -4.71 -10.62 -11.35
CA ASP A 96 -4.19 -10.15 -10.07
C ASP A 96 -5.14 -10.48 -8.91
N VAL A 97 -4.60 -10.98 -7.81
CA VAL A 97 -5.39 -11.40 -6.64
C VAL A 97 -4.99 -10.60 -5.41
N ARG A 98 -5.99 -10.16 -4.63
CA ARG A 98 -5.75 -9.49 -3.35
C ARG A 98 -5.26 -10.46 -2.29
N CYS A 99 -4.06 -10.21 -1.76
CA CYS A 99 -3.50 -10.96 -0.64
C CYS A 99 -4.34 -10.76 0.64
N THR A 100 -4.56 -11.84 1.38
CA THR A 100 -5.28 -11.85 2.66
C THR A 100 -4.51 -11.18 3.80
N THR A 101 -3.19 -11.36 3.83
CA THR A 101 -2.33 -10.88 4.92
C THR A 101 -2.04 -9.38 4.82
N CYS A 102 -1.56 -8.90 3.65
CA CYS A 102 -1.16 -7.51 3.47
C CYS A 102 -2.16 -6.66 2.67
N GLN A 103 -3.27 -7.26 2.19
CA GLN A 103 -4.31 -6.57 1.40
C GLN A 103 -3.84 -5.96 0.06
N ARG A 104 -2.59 -6.19 -0.34
CA ARG A 104 -2.05 -5.75 -1.64
C ARG A 104 -2.45 -6.70 -2.76
N MET A 105 -2.55 -6.15 -3.97
CA MET A 105 -2.80 -6.92 -5.19
C MET A 105 -1.52 -7.63 -5.60
N VAL A 106 -1.53 -8.96 -5.62
CA VAL A 106 -0.44 -9.78 -6.13
C VAL A 106 -0.48 -9.72 -7.65
N PRO A 107 0.58 -9.25 -8.32
CA PRO A 107 0.61 -9.14 -9.78
C PRO A 107 0.78 -10.53 -10.40
N ILE A 108 -0.14 -10.89 -11.29
CA ILE A 108 -0.16 -12.19 -11.97
C ILE A 108 -0.32 -11.96 -13.47
N LEU A 109 0.49 -12.69 -14.24
CA LEU A 109 0.44 -12.66 -15.70
C LEU A 109 0.46 -14.09 -16.24
N ARG A 110 -0.63 -14.51 -16.89
CA ARG A 110 -0.76 -15.84 -17.51
C ARG A 110 -0.47 -16.99 -16.52
N GLY A 111 -1.07 -16.92 -15.33
CA GLY A 111 -0.91 -17.95 -14.29
C GLY A 111 0.42 -17.92 -13.53
N LYS A 112 1.34 -17.01 -13.86
CA LYS A 112 2.62 -16.83 -13.16
C LYS A 112 2.59 -15.58 -12.28
N ILE A 113 3.03 -15.76 -11.04
CA ILE A 113 3.24 -14.66 -10.10
C ILE A 113 4.46 -13.88 -10.56
N LEU A 114 4.31 -12.57 -10.76
CA LEU A 114 5.42 -11.71 -11.12
C LEU A 114 6.25 -11.37 -9.88
N ALA A 115 7.57 -11.32 -10.05
CA ALA A 115 8.47 -10.79 -9.03
C ALA A 115 8.19 -9.29 -8.83
N VAL A 116 8.42 -8.83 -7.60
CA VAL A 116 8.15 -7.45 -7.22
C VAL A 116 9.45 -6.84 -6.72
N GLU A 117 9.81 -5.71 -7.30
CA GLU A 117 11.00 -4.94 -6.97
C GLU A 117 10.64 -3.78 -6.06
N GLN A 118 11.62 -3.34 -5.26
CA GLN A 118 11.43 -2.31 -4.24
C GLN A 118 12.17 -1.03 -4.64
N VAL A 119 11.50 0.11 -4.52
CA VAL A 119 12.09 1.43 -4.78
C VAL A 119 11.64 2.43 -3.73
N ARG A 120 12.55 3.29 -3.29
CA ARG A 120 12.24 4.38 -2.37
C ARG A 120 11.86 5.64 -3.16
N CYS A 121 10.80 6.32 -2.72
CA CYS A 121 10.41 7.58 -3.32
C CYS A 121 11.48 8.66 -3.06
N GLY A 122 12.01 9.31 -4.10
CA GLY A 122 12.97 10.40 -3.93
C GLY A 122 12.42 11.66 -3.23
N TYR A 123 11.10 11.76 -3.03
CA TYR A 123 10.46 12.92 -2.38
C TYR A 123 10.19 12.70 -0.90
N CYS A 124 9.46 11.63 -0.54
CA CYS A 124 9.08 11.34 0.85
C CYS A 124 9.83 10.15 1.46
N ASN A 125 10.74 9.51 0.72
CA ASN A 125 11.49 8.33 1.13
C ASN A 125 10.64 7.09 1.48
N ALA A 126 9.36 7.10 1.13
CA ALA A 126 8.45 5.97 1.30
C ALA A 126 8.86 4.78 0.42
N LEU A 127 8.67 3.57 0.94
CA LEU A 127 8.96 2.33 0.21
C LEU A 127 7.79 1.98 -0.71
N ASN A 128 8.06 1.94 -2.01
CA ASN A 128 7.10 1.58 -3.04
C ASN A 128 7.56 0.31 -3.75
N TYR A 129 6.64 -0.32 -4.46
CA TYR A 129 6.83 -1.63 -5.06
C TYR A 129 6.29 -1.63 -6.49
N TYR A 130 7.02 -2.26 -7.40
CA TYR A 130 6.59 -2.37 -8.80
C TYR A 130 6.90 -3.75 -9.35
N SER A 131 6.26 -4.08 -10.47
CA SER A 131 6.47 -5.34 -11.20
C SER A 131 6.63 -5.06 -12.69
N GLU A 132 6.95 -6.09 -13.48
CA GLU A 132 7.04 -5.99 -14.94
C GLU A 132 5.75 -5.48 -15.60
N LYS A 133 4.59 -5.60 -14.93
CA LYS A 133 3.30 -5.09 -15.41
C LYS A 133 3.11 -3.59 -15.15
N THR A 134 3.92 -2.99 -14.27
CA THR A 134 3.77 -1.59 -13.83
C THR A 134 4.35 -0.64 -14.88
N GLU A 135 3.50 0.15 -15.55
CA GLU A 135 3.94 1.16 -16.52
C GLU A 135 4.35 2.49 -15.88
N VAL A 136 3.62 2.91 -14.84
CA VAL A 136 3.84 4.14 -14.09
C VAL A 136 3.68 3.81 -12.61
N LEU A 137 4.67 4.17 -11.79
CA LEU A 137 4.61 3.98 -10.34
C LEU A 137 4.31 5.32 -9.69
N LEU A 138 3.18 5.38 -8.98
CA LEU A 138 2.86 6.51 -8.12
C LEU A 138 3.19 6.13 -6.68
N CYS A 139 3.78 7.06 -5.94
CA CYS A 139 4.06 6.86 -4.54
C CYS A 139 2.75 6.77 -3.74
N GLU A 140 2.60 5.72 -2.92
CA GLU A 140 1.39 5.50 -2.11
C GLU A 140 1.13 6.62 -1.08
N GLU A 141 2.19 7.31 -0.61
CA GLU A 141 2.08 8.36 0.41
C GLU A 141 1.92 9.77 -0.18
N CYS A 142 2.81 10.18 -1.09
CA CYS A 142 2.82 11.54 -1.61
C CYS A 142 2.17 11.70 -2.99
N ASN A 143 1.68 10.59 -3.57
CA ASN A 143 1.00 10.54 -4.88
C ASN A 143 1.81 11.17 -6.04
N ARG A 144 3.13 11.14 -5.93
CA ARG A 144 4.06 11.59 -6.98
C ARG A 144 4.59 10.41 -7.76
N GLU A 145 4.86 10.63 -9.04
CA GLU A 145 5.49 9.63 -9.89
C GLU A 145 6.91 9.33 -9.40
N VAL A 146 7.20 8.04 -9.24
CA VAL A 146 8.52 7.52 -8.90
C VAL A 146 9.13 6.96 -10.19
N PRO A 147 10.28 7.50 -10.64
CA PRO A 147 10.91 7.00 -11.85
C PRO A 147 11.36 5.55 -11.65
N ILE A 148 11.02 4.69 -12.60
CA ILE A 148 11.43 3.28 -12.62
C ILE A 148 12.43 3.11 -13.77
N SER A 149 13.66 2.74 -13.46
CA SER A 149 14.61 2.27 -14.47
C SER A 149 14.28 0.83 -14.81
N ARG A 150 13.68 0.58 -15.98
CA ARG A 150 13.66 -0.78 -16.54
C ARG A 150 14.99 -1.02 -17.25
N ASP A 151 15.66 -2.13 -16.92
CA ASP A 151 16.86 -2.59 -17.63
C ASP A 151 16.54 -3.25 -18.99
N ASP A 152 15.29 -3.22 -19.44
CA ASP A 152 14.87 -3.86 -20.67
C ASP A 152 14.92 -2.91 -21.87
N ASP A 153 16.01 -3.04 -22.62
CA ASP A 153 16.16 -2.72 -24.05
C ASP A 153 16.61 -1.27 -24.37
N PRO A 154 17.92 -1.04 -24.66
CA PRO A 154 18.44 0.28 -25.08
C PRO A 154 17.85 0.77 -26.43
N SER A 155 17.04 -0.05 -27.09
CA SER A 155 16.37 0.23 -28.36
C SER A 155 15.03 0.96 -28.23
N LYS A 156 14.41 1.01 -27.04
CA LYS A 156 13.09 1.62 -26.85
C LYS A 156 13.23 3.01 -26.25
N PRO A 157 12.54 4.03 -26.80
CA PRO A 157 12.55 5.35 -26.20
C PRO A 157 11.98 5.24 -24.79
N GLN A 158 12.83 5.47 -23.79
CA GLN A 158 12.42 5.72 -22.41
C GLN A 158 11.23 6.68 -22.48
N LYS A 159 10.07 6.25 -21.96
CA LYS A 159 8.86 7.09 -21.97
C LYS A 159 9.28 8.43 -21.37
N ARG A 160 9.19 9.45 -22.22
CA ARG A 160 9.78 10.77 -22.03
C ARG A 160 9.44 11.28 -20.62
N LEU A 161 10.46 11.38 -19.78
CA LEU A 161 10.46 12.29 -18.64
C LEU A 161 9.99 13.64 -19.19
N MET A 162 8.85 14.13 -18.69
CA MET A 162 8.44 15.51 -18.99
C MET A 162 9.60 16.42 -18.56
N PRO A 163 10.03 17.36 -19.43
CA PRO A 163 11.19 18.21 -19.16
C PRO A 163 10.86 19.14 -18.00
N GLY A 164 11.31 18.71 -16.82
CA GLY A 164 11.18 19.40 -15.54
C GLY A 164 11.96 18.70 -14.42
N PHE A 165 12.33 17.42 -14.61
CA PHE A 165 13.06 16.64 -13.60
C PHE A 165 14.09 15.69 -14.21
N ALA A 166 14.85 16.14 -15.20
CA ALA A 166 16.13 15.50 -15.49
C ALA A 166 17.12 15.99 -14.43
N VAL A 167 17.29 15.20 -13.37
CA VAL A 167 18.46 15.28 -12.50
C VAL A 167 19.62 14.81 -13.36
N SER A 168 20.26 15.75 -14.06
CA SER A 168 21.63 15.59 -14.51
C SER A 168 22.46 15.25 -13.27
N SER A 169 23.47 14.40 -13.45
CA SER A 169 24.44 13.91 -12.46
C SER A 169 25.30 15.00 -11.78
N GLU A 170 24.77 16.22 -11.60
CA GLU A 170 25.35 17.36 -10.89
C GLU A 170 24.72 17.61 -9.50
N GLU A 171 23.65 16.90 -9.11
CA GLU A 171 22.94 17.14 -7.84
C GLU A 171 23.59 16.51 -6.58
N ASP A 172 24.68 15.74 -6.71
CA ASP A 172 25.43 15.23 -5.55
C ASP A 172 26.51 16.19 -5.03
N SER A 173 26.72 17.34 -5.68
CA SER A 173 27.61 18.38 -5.14
C SER A 173 26.94 19.07 -3.96
N LEU A 174 27.60 19.06 -2.80
CA LEU A 174 27.19 19.85 -1.65
C LEU A 174 27.49 21.34 -1.90
N TYR A 175 26.61 22.21 -1.40
CA TYR A 175 26.71 23.66 -1.51
C TYR A 175 26.78 24.30 -0.13
N ASP A 176 27.44 25.45 -0.08
CA ASP A 176 27.51 26.34 1.06
C ASP A 176 26.69 27.60 0.77
N LEU A 177 25.95 28.06 1.79
CA LEU A 177 25.12 29.26 1.72
C LEU A 177 25.82 30.39 2.48
N VAL A 178 26.21 31.42 1.75
CA VAL A 178 26.87 32.62 2.29
C VAL A 178 25.92 33.81 2.18
N LEU A 179 25.68 34.48 3.30
CA LEU A 179 24.95 35.74 3.32
C LEU A 179 25.90 36.88 2.98
N LEU A 180 25.65 37.60 1.90
CA LEU A 180 26.45 38.74 1.47
C LEU A 180 25.95 40.04 2.09
N ASN A 181 24.63 40.20 2.19
CA ASN A 181 24.02 41.41 2.74
C ASN A 181 22.65 41.10 3.37
N GLY A 182 22.38 41.66 4.55
CA GLY A 182 21.11 41.52 5.28
C GLY A 182 19.97 42.43 4.81
N GLY A 183 20.24 43.34 3.85
CA GLY A 183 19.24 44.25 3.31
C GLY A 183 18.83 45.39 4.27
N PRO A 184 17.97 46.31 3.82
CA PRO A 184 17.49 47.44 4.63
C PRO A 184 16.46 47.04 5.70
N LYS A 185 15.80 45.87 5.55
CA LYS A 185 14.76 45.36 6.46
C LYS A 185 15.33 44.41 7.51
N GLN A 186 16.25 44.91 8.34
CA GLN A 186 17.00 44.08 9.28
C GLN A 186 16.12 43.30 10.27
N GLU A 187 15.03 43.87 10.78
CA GLU A 187 14.15 43.18 11.74
C GLU A 187 13.42 41.98 11.13
N GLU A 188 12.90 42.11 9.89
CA GLU A 188 12.26 40.99 9.18
C GLU A 188 13.28 39.91 8.79
N MET A 189 14.50 40.33 8.41
CA MET A 189 15.60 39.42 8.13
C MET A 189 16.02 38.63 9.37
N ILE A 190 16.04 39.28 10.54
CA ILE A 190 16.37 38.63 11.81
C ILE A 190 15.36 37.54 12.14
N ASP A 191 14.06 37.84 12.01
CA ASP A 191 13.00 36.87 12.26
C ASP A 191 13.09 35.70 11.26
N CYS A 192 13.33 35.99 9.98
CA CYS A 192 13.51 34.98 8.94
C CYS A 192 14.69 34.05 9.23
N LEU A 193 15.88 34.61 9.51
CA LEU A 193 17.09 33.84 9.81
C LEU A 193 16.97 33.08 11.14
N GLN A 194 16.29 33.64 12.14
CA GLN A 194 15.99 32.98 13.40
C GLN A 194 15.14 31.72 13.19
N HIS A 195 14.12 31.78 12.34
CA HIS A 195 13.31 30.61 11.98
C HIS A 195 14.06 29.61 11.08
N MET A 196 14.89 30.11 10.17
CA MET A 196 15.62 29.31 9.20
C MET A 196 16.77 28.50 9.81
N LEU A 197 17.53 29.12 10.72
CA LEU A 197 18.75 28.57 11.33
C LEU A 197 18.55 28.09 12.76
N ALA A 198 17.36 28.31 13.34
CA ALA A 198 17.04 28.03 14.74
C ALA A 198 18.02 28.68 15.73
N LEU A 199 18.48 29.89 15.42
CA LEU A 199 19.43 30.67 16.24
C LEU A 199 18.71 31.70 17.12
N ASN A 200 19.39 32.16 18.18
CA ASN A 200 18.89 33.25 19.02
C ASN A 200 19.02 34.60 18.28
N ARG A 201 18.06 35.52 18.48
CA ARG A 201 18.04 36.87 17.91
C ARG A 201 19.39 37.61 18.02
N ASN A 202 20.08 37.49 19.15
CA ASN A 202 21.39 38.13 19.35
C ASN A 202 22.49 37.51 18.47
N GLN A 203 22.44 36.19 18.23
CA GLN A 203 23.39 35.51 17.34
C GLN A 203 23.16 35.92 15.89
N VAL A 204 21.90 36.04 15.47
CA VAL A 204 21.55 36.51 14.13
C VAL A 204 21.98 37.97 13.92
N LYS A 205 21.81 38.84 14.92
CA LYS A 205 22.32 40.22 14.87
C LYS A 205 23.84 40.28 14.67
N ASN A 206 24.59 39.41 15.35
CA ASN A 206 26.04 39.33 15.17
C ASN A 206 26.39 38.88 13.76
N ILE A 207 25.70 37.86 13.22
CA ILE A 207 25.89 37.38 11.84
C ILE A 207 25.59 38.49 10.82
N LEU A 208 24.53 39.27 11.03
CA LEU A 208 24.19 40.40 10.17
C LEU A 208 25.21 41.56 10.24
N SER A 209 25.88 41.74 11.38
CA SER A 209 26.98 42.71 11.49
C SER A 209 28.30 42.22 10.89
N GLU A 210 28.45 40.91 10.70
CA GLU A 210 29.65 40.25 10.19
C GLU A 210 29.50 39.81 8.72
N THR A 211 28.57 40.41 7.97
CA THR A 211 28.41 40.10 6.53
C THR A 211 29.65 40.54 5.73
N PRO A 212 30.20 39.69 4.84
CA PRO A 212 29.67 38.40 4.41
C PRO A 212 29.91 37.25 5.41
N ALA A 213 28.86 36.47 5.71
CA ALA A 213 28.88 35.42 6.72
C ALA A 213 28.36 34.06 6.18
N LEU A 214 29.03 32.98 6.55
CA LEU A 214 28.64 31.61 6.21
C LEU A 214 27.47 31.15 7.09
N LEU A 215 26.32 30.84 6.47
CA LEU A 215 25.12 30.43 7.20
C LEU A 215 25.04 28.91 7.38
N LEU A 216 25.24 28.16 6.30
CA LEU A 216 25.14 26.70 6.28
C LEU A 216 26.16 26.12 5.30
N THR A 217 26.75 24.99 5.66
CA THR A 217 27.64 24.22 4.79
C THR A 217 27.05 22.85 4.49
N GLY A 218 27.48 22.25 3.38
CA GLY A 218 27.17 20.85 3.12
C GLY A 218 25.68 20.60 2.81
N ILE A 219 24.97 21.58 2.26
CA ILE A 219 23.53 21.47 1.96
C ILE A 219 23.29 21.13 0.49
N SER A 220 22.17 20.45 0.20
CA SER A 220 21.80 20.15 -1.19
C SER A 220 21.47 21.44 -1.96
N HIS A 221 21.76 21.44 -3.27
CA HIS A 221 21.50 22.58 -4.16
C HIS A 221 20.08 23.14 -4.00
N ARG A 222 19.09 22.24 -3.96
CA ARG A 222 17.67 22.60 -3.83
C ARG A 222 17.37 23.30 -2.50
N LYS A 223 17.99 22.87 -1.40
CA LYS A 223 17.85 23.53 -0.11
C LYS A 223 18.53 24.90 -0.14
N ALA A 224 19.73 24.99 -0.72
CA ALA A 224 20.47 26.24 -0.84
C ALA A 224 19.70 27.30 -1.64
N GLU A 225 19.16 26.94 -2.80
CA GLU A 225 18.34 27.84 -3.63
C GLU A 225 17.01 28.22 -2.96
N MET A 226 16.35 27.29 -2.24
CA MET A 226 15.15 27.62 -1.47
C MET A 226 15.44 28.67 -0.38
N LEU A 227 16.55 28.51 0.35
CA LEU A 227 16.93 29.45 1.42
C LEU A 227 17.36 30.80 0.86
N LYS A 228 18.11 30.81 -0.24
CA LYS A 228 18.45 32.03 -0.98
C LYS A 228 17.21 32.78 -1.46
N ALA A 229 16.21 32.07 -1.98
CA ALA A 229 14.94 32.67 -2.37
C ALA A 229 14.22 33.30 -1.17
N GLN A 230 14.20 32.65 -0.01
CA GLN A 230 13.61 33.22 1.22
C GLN A 230 14.36 34.48 1.68
N ILE A 231 15.70 34.47 1.66
CA ILE A 231 16.50 35.66 2.00
C ILE A 231 16.21 36.80 1.01
N SER A 232 16.07 36.51 -0.29
CA SER A 232 15.76 37.53 -1.30
C SER A 232 14.35 38.14 -1.14
N MET A 233 13.38 37.39 -0.59
CA MET A 233 12.04 37.93 -0.29
C MET A 233 12.07 39.02 0.79
N HIS A 234 13.11 39.01 1.64
CA HIS A 234 13.31 40.02 2.69
C HIS A 234 14.39 41.05 2.30
N ASP A 235 14.62 41.25 1.00
CA ASP A 235 15.60 42.17 0.42
C ASP A 235 17.06 41.88 0.83
N GLY A 236 17.37 40.64 1.23
CA GLY A 236 18.73 40.18 1.49
C GLY A 236 19.41 39.59 0.27
N GLU A 237 20.74 39.59 0.27
CA GLU A 237 21.57 39.02 -0.79
C GLU A 237 22.34 37.82 -0.26
N ALA A 238 22.12 36.65 -0.86
CA ALA A 238 22.79 35.40 -0.50
C ALA A 238 23.39 34.73 -1.74
N ARG A 239 24.54 34.10 -1.56
CA ARG A 239 25.28 33.36 -2.58
C ARG A 239 25.35 31.89 -2.21
N THR A 240 25.25 31.04 -3.24
CA THR A 240 25.40 29.59 -3.16
C THR A 240 26.70 29.21 -3.85
N ASP A 241 27.67 28.73 -3.08
CA ASP A 241 28.98 28.30 -3.60
C ASP A 241 29.09 26.78 -3.45
N ARG A 242 29.79 26.10 -4.36
CA ARG A 242 30.02 24.64 -4.22
C ARG A 242 31.00 24.43 -3.08
N SER A 243 30.72 23.50 -2.15
CA SER A 243 31.54 23.28 -0.95
C SER A 243 33.00 22.88 -1.25
N ALA A 244 33.32 22.48 -2.49
CA ALA A 244 34.68 22.20 -2.94
C ALA A 244 35.52 23.45 -3.30
N GLU A 245 34.90 24.61 -3.56
CA GLU A 245 35.60 25.85 -3.92
C GLU A 245 35.99 26.72 -2.72
N VAL A 246 35.38 26.51 -1.54
CA VAL A 246 35.65 27.30 -0.33
C VAL A 246 36.99 26.95 0.34
N ALA A 247 37.66 25.88 -0.09
CA ALA A 247 38.99 25.50 0.41
C ALA A 247 40.16 26.31 -0.19
N ALA A 248 39.90 27.28 -1.09
CA ALA A 248 40.92 28.00 -1.83
C ALA A 248 40.98 29.53 -1.58
N VAL A 249 40.32 30.05 -0.54
CA VAL A 249 40.42 31.47 -0.14
C VAL A 249 40.83 31.60 1.32
#